data_AF-A0A7Y2ZM43-F1
#
_entry.id   AF-A0A7Y2ZM43-F1
#
_cell.length_a   1.000
_cell.length_b   1.000
_cell.length_c   1.000
_cell.angle_alpha   90.00
_cell.angle_beta   90.00
_cell.angle_gamma   90.00
#
_symmetry.space_group_name_H-M   'P 1'
#
loop_
_entity.id
_entity.type
_entity.pdbx_description
1 polymer ?
#
loop_
_entity_poly.entity_id
_entity_poly.type
_entity_poly.pdbx_seq_one_letter_code
_entity_poly.pdbx_strand_id
1 'polypeptide(L)'
;MKQIAIYFFLTMVVWGCKNSSEPNYIYQDQPDLFSCSGADMKMVKEGFYVFENYIAENYAFLSNSTDEGYYNYIKLLLDDRSPASEFFSDYLVEFKDYLKERDEFWVEKNGQLHLNYDYPLVNCLINNIKNEQLRNTIDALVSSNTVRPETLGPVLYRNHEMMASDKALAAYVIFETFYPKLFYMDSPEYVPNSEKLRTKEPIKKEDVEKIEDRNKDN
;
A
#
# COMPACT_ATOMS: atom_id res chain seq x y z
N MET A 1 15.38 37.82 -53.94
CA MET A 1 15.17 36.37 -54.10
C MET A 1 15.84 35.65 -52.95
N LYS A 2 15.08 34.78 -52.24
CA LYS A 2 15.52 33.71 -51.30
C LYS A 2 16.08 34.21 -49.95
N GLN A 3 15.29 34.27 -48.88
CA GLN A 3 14.86 33.19 -47.96
C GLN A 3 15.99 32.54 -47.14
N ILE A 4 15.69 32.38 -45.84
CA ILE A 4 16.19 31.48 -44.77
C ILE A 4 16.55 32.34 -43.55
N ALA A 5 15.61 32.76 -42.70
CA ALA A 5 14.86 31.96 -41.73
C ALA A 5 15.77 31.13 -40.81
N ILE A 6 16.38 31.78 -39.82
CA ILE A 6 16.91 31.12 -38.62
C ILE A 6 15.93 31.42 -37.49
N TYR A 7 14.84 30.65 -37.47
CA TYR A 7 14.00 30.49 -36.30
C TYR A 7 14.82 29.65 -35.31
N PHE A 8 15.32 30.30 -34.26
CA PHE A 8 15.91 29.58 -33.13
C PHE A 8 14.77 28.87 -32.43
N PHE A 9 14.68 27.56 -32.70
CA PHE A 9 13.71 26.63 -32.17
C PHE A 9 13.87 26.62 -30.64
N LEU A 10 13.01 27.39 -29.95
CA LEU A 10 12.79 27.27 -28.53
C LEU A 10 12.16 25.89 -28.32
N THR A 11 12.99 24.86 -28.12
CA THR A 11 12.55 23.57 -27.61
C THR A 11 12.13 23.80 -26.17
N MET A 12 10.90 24.31 -26.00
CA MET A 12 10.10 24.10 -24.81
C MET A 12 9.94 22.59 -24.70
N VAL A 13 10.81 21.96 -23.92
CA VAL A 13 10.51 20.67 -23.33
C VAL A 13 9.38 20.96 -22.38
N VAL A 14 8.14 20.92 -22.90
CA VAL A 14 6.98 20.68 -22.07
C VAL A 14 7.20 19.29 -21.49
N TRP A 15 7.84 19.24 -20.33
CA TRP A 15 7.50 18.23 -19.34
C TRP A 15 5.99 18.34 -19.15
N GLY A 16 5.26 17.53 -19.90
CA GLY A 16 3.89 17.23 -19.55
C GLY A 16 3.98 16.54 -18.20
N CYS A 17 3.68 17.26 -17.13
CA CYS A 17 3.11 16.62 -15.95
C CYS A 17 1.90 15.87 -16.49
N LYS A 18 2.01 14.55 -16.62
CA LYS A 18 0.82 13.70 -16.63
C LYS A 18 0.26 13.85 -15.23
N ASN A 19 -0.57 14.87 -15.01
CA ASN A 19 -1.45 14.84 -13.87
C ASN A 19 -2.40 13.69 -14.15
N SER A 20 -2.38 12.67 -13.30
CA SER A 20 -3.34 11.60 -13.37
C SER A 20 -4.72 12.22 -13.17
N SER A 21 -5.55 12.19 -14.22
CA SER A 21 -6.93 12.64 -14.10
C SER A 21 -7.64 11.81 -13.04
N GLU A 22 -8.59 12.42 -12.33
CA GLU A 22 -9.47 11.66 -11.44
C GLU A 22 -10.09 10.49 -12.21
N PRO A 23 -9.83 9.24 -11.79
CA PRO A 23 -10.36 8.08 -12.48
C PRO A 23 -11.87 8.07 -12.31
N ASN A 24 -12.57 7.42 -13.24
CA ASN A 24 -13.97 7.13 -13.02
C ASN A 24 -14.07 6.11 -11.87
N TYR A 25 -14.59 6.54 -10.73
CA TYR A 25 -14.81 5.68 -9.57
C TYR A 25 -15.85 4.61 -9.89
N ILE A 26 -15.45 3.34 -9.86
CA ILE A 26 -16.28 2.18 -10.25
C ILE A 26 -16.96 1.49 -9.07
N TYR A 27 -16.55 1.79 -7.82
CA TYR A 27 -17.11 1.17 -6.62
C TYR A 27 -18.12 2.07 -5.89
N GLN A 28 -18.64 3.11 -6.53
CA GLN A 28 -19.59 4.04 -5.91
C GLN A 28 -20.94 3.39 -5.57
N ASP A 29 -21.32 2.32 -6.27
CA ASP A 29 -22.54 1.53 -6.01
C ASP A 29 -22.40 0.53 -4.83
N GLN A 30 -21.19 0.35 -4.30
CA GLN A 30 -20.97 -0.49 -3.12
C GLN A 30 -21.54 0.17 -1.84
N PRO A 31 -21.71 -0.56 -0.73
CA PRO A 31 -22.12 0.03 0.54
C PRO A 31 -21.18 1.16 0.99
N ASP A 32 -21.72 2.16 1.69
CA ASP A 32 -20.87 3.16 2.33
C ASP A 32 -20.12 2.55 3.52
N LEU A 33 -18.88 3.01 3.73
CA LEU A 33 -18.03 2.47 4.79
C LEU A 33 -18.50 2.96 6.18
N PHE A 34 -18.60 4.29 6.31
CA PHE A 34 -19.00 5.07 7.47
C PHE A 34 -19.05 6.55 7.07
N SER A 35 -19.53 7.41 7.96
CA SER A 35 -19.70 8.84 7.68
C SER A 35 -18.61 9.70 8.31
N CYS A 36 -18.09 10.64 7.54
CA CYS A 36 -17.19 11.69 8.01
C CYS A 36 -17.82 13.06 7.79
N SER A 37 -18.07 13.80 8.88
CA SER A 37 -18.63 15.15 8.78
C SER A 37 -17.64 16.07 8.06
N GLY A 38 -18.02 16.60 6.90
CA GLY A 38 -17.23 17.59 6.17
C GLY A 38 -16.09 17.04 5.32
N ALA A 39 -16.05 15.74 5.05
CA ALA A 39 -15.09 15.14 4.13
C ALA A 39 -15.79 14.32 3.03
N ASP A 40 -15.28 14.41 1.80
CA ASP A 40 -15.76 13.57 0.69
C ASP A 40 -15.15 12.17 0.82
N MET A 41 -16.00 11.18 1.11
CA MET A 41 -15.60 9.78 1.31
C MET A 41 -15.48 8.99 0.00
N LYS A 42 -15.81 9.57 -1.17
CA LYS A 42 -15.82 8.83 -2.45
C LYS A 42 -14.46 8.20 -2.78
N MET A 43 -13.38 8.96 -2.61
CA MET A 43 -12.01 8.48 -2.85
C MET A 43 -11.63 7.36 -1.86
N VAL A 44 -12.01 7.49 -0.59
CA VAL A 44 -11.73 6.49 0.45
C VAL A 44 -12.50 5.21 0.16
N LYS A 45 -13.78 5.33 -0.22
CA LYS A 45 -14.62 4.21 -0.65
C LYS A 45 -14.02 3.51 -1.86
N GLU A 46 -13.56 4.27 -2.85
CA GLU A 46 -12.94 3.71 -4.04
C GLU A 46 -11.68 2.91 -3.69
N GLY A 47 -10.74 3.52 -2.98
CA GLY A 47 -9.49 2.85 -2.62
C GLY A 47 -9.69 1.65 -1.70
N PHE A 48 -10.69 1.73 -0.81
CA PHE A 48 -11.09 0.61 0.03
C PHE A 48 -11.52 -0.60 -0.80
N TYR A 49 -12.45 -0.41 -1.74
CA TYR A 49 -12.98 -1.52 -2.55
C TYR A 49 -12.02 -2.00 -3.62
N VAL A 50 -11.15 -1.12 -4.16
CA VAL A 50 -10.01 -1.51 -5.00
C VAL A 50 -9.12 -2.50 -4.25
N PHE A 51 -8.78 -2.20 -2.99
CA PHE A 51 -8.00 -3.10 -2.16
C PHE A 51 -8.76 -4.40 -1.83
N GLU A 52 -10.03 -4.32 -1.41
CA GLU A 52 -10.81 -5.53 -1.09
C GLU A 52 -10.91 -6.47 -2.30
N ASN A 53 -11.10 -5.93 -3.51
CA ASN A 53 -11.08 -6.72 -4.74
C ASN A 53 -9.71 -7.40 -4.95
N TYR A 54 -8.62 -6.65 -4.78
CA TYR A 54 -7.26 -7.18 -4.90
C TYR A 54 -7.00 -8.35 -3.95
N ILE A 55 -7.34 -8.22 -2.66
CA ILE A 55 -7.10 -9.30 -1.69
C ILE A 55 -8.07 -10.46 -1.84
N ALA A 56 -9.31 -10.22 -2.24
CA ALA A 56 -10.29 -11.29 -2.46
C ALA A 56 -9.91 -12.18 -3.66
N GLU A 57 -9.34 -11.60 -4.71
CA GLU A 57 -8.93 -12.34 -5.91
C GLU A 57 -7.58 -13.05 -5.75
N ASN A 58 -6.65 -12.48 -4.98
CA ASN A 58 -5.24 -12.89 -5.01
C ASN A 58 -4.70 -13.42 -3.67
N TYR A 59 -5.45 -13.22 -2.58
CA TYR A 59 -5.02 -13.57 -1.22
C TYR A 59 -6.06 -14.36 -0.42
N ALA A 60 -7.16 -14.80 -1.06
CA ALA A 60 -8.12 -15.73 -0.49
C ALA A 60 -8.05 -17.06 -1.26
N PHE A 61 -7.35 -18.06 -0.73
CA PHE A 61 -7.01 -19.28 -1.46
C PHE A 61 -8.04 -20.40 -1.27
N LEU A 62 -8.73 -20.44 -0.13
CA LEU A 62 -9.62 -21.55 0.24
C LEU A 62 -11.09 -21.17 0.22
N SER A 63 -11.41 -19.94 0.61
CA SER A 63 -12.79 -19.52 0.88
C SER A 63 -13.30 -18.40 -0.02
N ASN A 64 -12.43 -17.77 -0.82
CA ASN A 64 -12.70 -16.50 -1.52
C ASN A 64 -13.32 -15.43 -0.59
N SER A 65 -13.00 -15.48 0.72
CA SER A 65 -13.50 -14.51 1.70
C SER A 65 -12.52 -13.36 1.86
N THR A 66 -13.07 -12.16 2.04
CA THR A 66 -12.29 -10.96 2.36
C THR A 66 -11.54 -11.13 3.68
N ASP A 67 -12.10 -11.85 4.66
CA ASP A 67 -11.46 -12.19 5.94
C ASP A 67 -10.12 -12.91 5.74
N GLU A 68 -10.11 -13.95 4.90
CA GLU A 68 -8.88 -14.68 4.53
C GLU A 68 -7.89 -13.77 3.82
N GLY A 69 -8.38 -12.93 2.89
CA GLY A 69 -7.57 -11.93 2.20
C GLY A 69 -6.89 -10.94 3.16
N TYR A 70 -7.62 -10.40 4.14
CA TYR A 70 -7.08 -9.50 5.16
C TYR A 70 -6.04 -10.19 6.02
N TYR A 71 -6.32 -11.41 6.48
CA TYR A 71 -5.39 -12.20 7.28
C TYR A 71 -4.07 -12.42 6.54
N ASN A 72 -4.14 -12.82 5.26
CA ASN A 72 -2.95 -13.06 4.45
C ASN A 72 -2.20 -11.75 4.11
N TYR A 73 -2.92 -10.66 3.87
CA TYR A 73 -2.29 -9.34 3.71
C TYR A 73 -1.54 -8.90 4.98
N ILE A 74 -2.14 -9.07 6.17
CA ILE A 74 -1.48 -8.73 7.44
C ILE A 74 -0.21 -9.57 7.65
N LYS A 75 -0.19 -10.83 7.21
CA LYS A 75 1.04 -11.64 7.23
C LYS A 75 2.14 -11.05 6.35
N LEU A 76 1.80 -10.54 5.16
CA LEU A 76 2.79 -9.85 4.33
C LEU A 76 3.34 -8.62 5.06
N LEU A 77 2.48 -7.84 5.70
CA LEU A 77 2.89 -6.67 6.46
C LEU A 77 3.84 -7.05 7.61
N LEU A 78 3.53 -8.10 8.36
CA LEU A 78 4.40 -8.63 9.42
C LEU A 78 5.77 -9.05 8.90
N ASP A 79 5.81 -9.66 7.71
CA ASP A 79 7.05 -10.11 7.07
C ASP A 79 7.78 -8.99 6.29
N ASP A 80 7.27 -7.75 6.34
CA ASP A 80 7.68 -6.60 5.51
C ASP A 80 7.70 -6.93 3.99
N ARG A 81 6.84 -7.84 3.55
CA ARG A 81 6.73 -8.28 2.16
C ARG A 81 5.84 -7.33 1.37
N SER A 82 6.29 -7.02 0.16
CA SER A 82 5.46 -6.28 -0.80
C SER A 82 4.31 -7.16 -1.32
N PRO A 83 3.15 -6.55 -1.62
CA PRO A 83 2.13 -7.18 -2.46
C PRO A 83 2.71 -7.63 -3.81
N ALA A 84 2.14 -8.69 -4.38
CA ALA A 84 2.54 -9.21 -5.68
C ALA A 84 2.05 -8.26 -6.79
N SER A 85 2.99 -7.61 -7.46
CA SER A 85 2.72 -6.65 -8.55
C SER A 85 2.16 -7.32 -9.80
N GLU A 86 2.44 -8.61 -10.00
CA GLU A 86 1.89 -9.44 -11.08
C GLU A 86 0.37 -9.58 -11.02
N PHE A 87 -0.24 -9.25 -9.88
CA PHE A 87 -1.68 -9.30 -9.65
C PHE A 87 -2.35 -7.92 -9.71
N PHE A 88 -1.62 -6.87 -10.05
CA PHE A 88 -2.22 -5.54 -10.16
C PHE A 88 -3.07 -5.45 -11.43
N SER A 89 -4.35 -5.12 -11.27
CA SER A 89 -5.22 -4.78 -12.39
C SER A 89 -4.86 -3.40 -12.95
N ASP A 90 -5.21 -3.16 -14.21
CA ASP A 90 -5.03 -1.84 -14.84
C ASP A 90 -5.70 -0.74 -14.01
N TYR A 91 -6.87 -1.01 -13.43
CA TYR A 91 -7.59 -0.06 -12.59
C TYR A 91 -6.89 0.22 -11.26
N LEU A 92 -6.31 -0.79 -10.61
CA LEU A 92 -5.50 -0.57 -9.40
C LEU A 92 -4.28 0.30 -9.72
N VAL A 93 -3.64 0.09 -10.89
CA VAL A 93 -2.51 0.90 -11.35
C VAL A 93 -2.96 2.35 -11.61
N GLU A 94 -4.08 2.56 -12.29
CA GLU A 94 -4.63 3.90 -12.53
C GLU A 94 -4.99 4.61 -11.22
N PHE A 95 -5.69 3.92 -10.32
CA PHE A 95 -6.13 4.50 -9.05
C PHE A 95 -4.96 4.82 -8.12
N LYS A 96 -3.93 3.95 -8.04
CA LYS A 96 -2.74 4.24 -7.22
C LYS A 96 -2.02 5.48 -7.73
N ASP A 97 -1.91 5.66 -9.05
CA ASP A 97 -1.18 6.78 -9.65
C ASP A 97 -1.92 8.11 -9.34
N TYR A 98 -3.24 8.12 -9.49
CA TYR A 98 -4.09 9.22 -9.06
C TYR A 98 -3.96 9.52 -7.56
N LEU A 99 -4.02 8.48 -6.72
CA LEU A 99 -3.98 8.65 -5.27
C LEU A 99 -2.63 9.19 -4.78
N LYS A 100 -1.53 8.84 -5.46
CA LYS A 100 -0.18 9.31 -5.14
C LYS A 100 -0.03 10.83 -5.30
N GLU A 101 -0.80 11.45 -6.18
CA GLU A 101 -0.79 12.90 -6.44
C GLU A 101 -1.57 13.72 -5.39
N ARG A 102 -2.15 13.08 -4.37
CA ARG A 102 -2.91 13.73 -3.29
C ARG A 102 -2.01 14.13 -2.13
N ASP A 103 -1.15 15.11 -2.36
CA ASP A 103 -0.17 15.58 -1.37
C ASP A 103 -0.79 15.96 -0.02
N GLU A 104 -2.06 16.41 0.01
CA GLU A 104 -2.76 16.70 1.26
C GLU A 104 -3.01 15.48 2.14
N PHE A 105 -3.05 14.29 1.53
CA PHE A 105 -3.36 13.02 2.18
C PHE A 105 -2.10 12.32 2.71
N TRP A 106 -0.91 12.75 2.27
CA TRP A 106 0.35 12.08 2.52
C TRP A 106 1.36 12.97 3.25
N VAL A 107 2.18 12.38 4.11
CA VAL A 107 3.32 13.04 4.73
C VAL A 107 4.51 12.10 4.77
N GLU A 108 5.67 12.57 4.34
CA GLU A 108 6.91 11.81 4.46
C GLU A 108 7.49 11.97 5.87
N LYS A 109 7.73 10.85 6.56
CA LYS A 109 8.41 10.83 7.87
C LYS A 109 9.43 9.70 7.88
N ASN A 110 10.67 10.02 8.22
CA ASN A 110 11.78 9.05 8.28
C ASN A 110 11.97 8.25 6.97
N GLY A 111 11.76 8.87 5.80
CA GLY A 111 11.90 8.21 4.50
C GLY A 111 10.75 7.25 4.17
N GLN A 112 9.64 7.29 4.92
CA GLN A 112 8.43 6.52 4.67
C GLN A 112 7.25 7.47 4.46
N LEU A 113 6.38 7.14 3.52
CA LEU A 113 5.15 7.89 3.30
C LEU A 113 4.08 7.36 4.25
N HIS A 114 3.44 8.28 4.97
CA HIS A 114 2.37 7.99 5.94
C HIS A 114 1.14 8.81 5.60
N LEU A 115 -0.01 8.43 6.16
CA LEU A 115 -1.17 9.30 6.16
C LEU A 115 -0.85 10.64 6.85
N ASN A 116 -1.34 11.73 6.27
CA ASN A 116 -1.29 13.04 6.91
C ASN A 116 -2.30 13.10 8.07
N TYR A 117 -1.85 12.79 9.29
CA TYR A 117 -2.71 12.80 10.49
C TYR A 117 -3.26 14.18 10.87
N ASP A 118 -2.76 15.28 10.29
CA ASP A 118 -3.38 16.60 10.48
C ASP A 118 -4.58 16.82 9.54
N TYR A 119 -4.75 15.96 8.52
CA TYR A 119 -5.84 16.06 7.56
C TYR A 119 -7.16 15.56 8.19
N PRO A 120 -8.27 16.34 8.14
CA PRO A 120 -9.52 15.99 8.81
C PRO A 120 -10.08 14.62 8.42
N LEU A 121 -9.91 14.21 7.16
CA LEU A 121 -10.36 12.92 6.68
C LEU A 121 -9.62 11.77 7.39
N VAL A 122 -8.30 11.87 7.57
CA VAL A 122 -7.48 10.84 8.23
C VAL A 122 -7.88 10.69 9.69
N ASN A 123 -8.04 11.81 10.41
CA ASN A 123 -8.54 11.80 11.79
C ASN A 123 -9.93 11.17 11.88
N CYS A 124 -10.79 11.40 10.89
CA CYS A 124 -12.09 10.77 10.84
C CYS A 124 -12.01 9.25 10.67
N LEU A 125 -11.08 8.72 9.86
CA LEU A 125 -10.88 7.27 9.72
C LEU A 125 -10.56 6.64 11.09
N ILE A 126 -9.60 7.23 11.81
CA ILE A 126 -9.16 6.71 13.12
C ILE A 126 -10.27 6.81 14.17
N ASN A 127 -10.98 7.95 14.22
CA ASN A 127 -12.06 8.16 15.20
C ASN A 127 -13.26 7.23 15.02
N ASN A 128 -13.49 6.73 13.80
CA ASN A 128 -14.57 5.79 13.50
C ASN A 128 -14.22 4.32 13.77
N ILE A 129 -12.98 4.01 14.19
CA ILE A 129 -12.59 2.66 14.61
C ILE A 129 -13.45 2.26 15.82
N LYS A 130 -14.16 1.15 15.69
CA LYS A 130 -15.17 0.68 16.65
C LYS A 130 -14.54 0.17 17.94
N ASN A 131 -13.39 -0.50 17.84
CA ASN A 131 -12.69 -1.02 19.01
C ASN A 131 -11.83 0.07 19.65
N GLU A 132 -12.27 0.55 20.81
CA GLU A 132 -11.60 1.61 21.55
C GLU A 132 -10.15 1.25 21.93
N GLN A 133 -9.88 0.01 22.35
CA GLN A 133 -8.52 -0.39 22.72
C GLN A 133 -7.57 -0.36 21.52
N LEU A 134 -8.05 -0.80 20.36
CA LEU A 134 -7.29 -0.78 19.12
C LEU A 134 -7.08 0.64 18.62
N ARG A 135 -8.13 1.47 18.64
CA ARG A 135 -8.04 2.90 18.32
C ARG A 135 -7.00 3.61 19.20
N ASN A 136 -7.07 3.44 20.52
CA ASN A 136 -6.13 4.05 21.45
C ASN A 136 -4.69 3.57 21.22
N THR A 137 -4.52 2.31 20.79
CA THR A 137 -3.19 1.77 20.42
C THR A 137 -2.67 2.46 19.16
N ILE A 138 -3.51 2.62 18.14
CA ILE A 138 -3.16 3.34 16.91
C ILE A 138 -2.83 4.81 17.22
N ASP A 139 -3.65 5.49 18.01
CA ASP A 139 -3.41 6.88 18.45
C ASP A 139 -2.07 7.03 19.17
N ALA A 140 -1.71 6.06 20.02
CA ALA A 140 -0.42 6.05 20.70
C ALA A 140 0.75 5.91 19.71
N LEU A 141 0.62 5.05 18.70
CA LEU A 141 1.64 4.89 17.66
C LEU A 141 1.76 6.16 16.80
N VAL A 142 0.63 6.78 16.43
CA VAL A 142 0.57 8.02 15.66
C VAL A 142 1.23 9.16 16.43
N SER A 143 0.81 9.39 17.68
CA SER A 143 1.32 10.49 18.53
C SER A 143 2.79 10.34 18.91
N SER A 144 3.29 9.11 19.04
CA SER A 144 4.72 8.85 19.30
C SER A 144 5.57 8.76 18.02
N ASN A 145 4.98 8.93 16.85
CA ASN A 145 5.66 8.81 15.55
C ASN A 145 6.36 7.45 15.35
N THR A 146 5.68 6.38 15.78
CA THR A 146 6.18 5.01 15.71
C THR A 146 5.29 4.09 14.88
N VAL A 147 4.41 4.60 14.04
CA VAL A 147 3.65 3.77 13.08
C VAL A 147 4.63 3.22 12.04
N ARG A 148 4.84 1.90 12.07
CA ARG A 148 5.72 1.14 11.17
C ARG A 148 5.19 -0.29 11.05
N PRO A 149 5.54 -1.07 10.01
CA PRO A 149 5.15 -2.48 9.92
C PRO A 149 5.48 -3.29 11.19
N GLU A 150 6.63 -3.04 11.83
CA GLU A 150 7.10 -3.78 13.02
C GLU A 150 6.29 -3.49 14.28
N THR A 151 5.65 -2.32 14.37
CA THR A 151 4.86 -1.90 15.53
C THR A 151 3.37 -2.09 15.29
N LEU A 152 2.89 -1.78 14.08
CA LEU A 152 1.49 -1.89 13.70
C LEU A 152 1.12 -3.34 13.35
N GLY A 153 1.99 -4.06 12.62
CA GLY A 153 1.74 -5.43 12.17
C GLY A 153 1.34 -6.39 13.31
N PRO A 154 2.08 -6.45 14.44
CA PRO A 154 1.70 -7.31 15.57
C PRO A 154 0.36 -6.93 16.21
N VAL A 155 0.02 -5.65 16.23
CA VAL A 155 -1.28 -5.16 16.72
C VAL A 155 -2.40 -5.64 15.81
N LEU A 156 -2.23 -5.49 14.49
CA LEU A 156 -3.21 -5.92 13.49
C LEU A 156 -3.36 -7.44 13.47
N TYR A 157 -2.27 -8.20 13.54
CA TYR A 157 -2.32 -9.66 13.51
C TYR A 157 -3.13 -10.25 14.67
N ARG A 158 -2.99 -9.68 15.88
CA ARG A 158 -3.79 -10.09 17.04
C ARG A 158 -5.28 -9.75 16.90
N ASN A 159 -5.62 -8.80 16.04
CA ASN A 159 -6.98 -8.29 15.86
C ASN A 159 -7.48 -8.48 14.42
N HIS A 160 -6.91 -9.42 13.65
CA HIS A 160 -7.15 -9.52 12.21
C HIS A 160 -8.62 -9.78 11.86
N GLU A 161 -9.35 -10.51 12.70
CA GLU A 161 -10.80 -10.76 12.57
C GLU A 161 -11.62 -9.46 12.52
N MET A 162 -11.10 -8.37 13.09
CA MET A 162 -11.78 -7.07 13.09
C MET A 162 -11.70 -6.35 11.75
N MET A 163 -10.71 -6.67 10.91
CA MET A 163 -10.49 -5.98 9.62
C MET A 163 -11.72 -6.06 8.71
N ALA A 164 -12.36 -7.22 8.65
CA ALA A 164 -13.52 -7.39 7.78
C ALA A 164 -14.78 -6.68 8.30
N SER A 165 -14.94 -6.58 9.61
CA SER A 165 -16.15 -6.09 10.29
C SER A 165 -16.09 -4.60 10.69
N ASP A 166 -14.87 -4.04 10.79
CA ASP A 166 -14.60 -2.65 11.08
C ASP A 166 -13.99 -1.95 9.84
N LYS A 167 -14.88 -1.39 9.01
CA LYS A 167 -14.51 -0.72 7.76
C LYS A 167 -13.66 0.53 7.99
N ALA A 168 -13.75 1.18 9.16
CA ALA A 168 -12.89 2.31 9.51
C ALA A 168 -11.46 1.86 9.82
N LEU A 169 -11.32 0.78 10.60
CA LEU A 169 -10.02 0.15 10.83
C LEU A 169 -9.37 -0.30 9.53
N ALA A 170 -10.12 -1.03 8.70
CA ALA A 170 -9.57 -1.53 7.44
C ALA A 170 -9.19 -0.39 6.49
N ALA A 171 -10.04 0.65 6.34
CA ALA A 171 -9.67 1.83 5.56
C ALA A 171 -8.38 2.47 6.07
N TYR A 172 -8.26 2.75 7.38
CA TYR A 172 -7.04 3.29 7.97
C TYR A 172 -5.81 2.43 7.60
N VAL A 173 -5.87 1.11 7.81
CA VAL A 173 -4.75 0.21 7.53
C VAL A 173 -4.39 0.20 6.05
N ILE A 174 -5.38 0.14 5.15
CA ILE A 174 -5.15 0.12 3.70
C ILE A 174 -4.38 1.37 3.28
N PHE A 175 -4.86 2.55 3.68
CA PHE A 175 -4.21 3.80 3.30
C PHE A 175 -2.89 4.03 4.03
N GLU A 176 -2.71 3.54 5.25
CA GLU A 176 -1.46 3.67 6.00
C GLU A 176 -0.37 2.69 5.52
N THR A 177 -0.75 1.53 4.96
CA THR A 177 0.21 0.45 4.68
C THR A 177 0.26 0.03 3.22
N PHE A 178 -0.89 -0.23 2.59
CA PHE A 178 -0.94 -0.82 1.25
C PHE A 178 -0.48 0.20 0.21
N TYR A 179 -1.18 1.31 0.07
CA TYR A 179 -0.87 2.31 -0.95
C TYR A 179 0.55 2.90 -0.82
N PRO A 180 1.04 3.27 0.37
CA PRO A 180 2.44 3.67 0.55
C PRO A 180 3.44 2.61 0.08
N LYS A 181 3.19 1.32 0.35
CA LYS A 181 4.05 0.23 -0.14
C LYS A 181 4.03 0.15 -1.67
N LEU A 182 2.87 0.33 -2.30
CA LEU A 182 2.74 0.37 -3.76
C LEU A 182 3.54 1.54 -4.34
N PHE A 183 3.48 2.73 -3.73
CA PHE A 183 4.24 3.89 -4.19
C PHE A 183 5.75 3.70 -4.04
N TYR A 184 6.18 3.04 -2.95
CA TYR A 184 7.57 2.68 -2.74
C TYR A 184 8.05 1.67 -3.77
N MET A 185 7.21 0.71 -4.20
CA MET A 185 7.56 -0.25 -5.26
C MET A 185 7.89 0.40 -6.61
N ASP A 186 7.33 1.59 -6.90
CA ASP A 186 7.66 2.36 -8.10
C ASP A 186 8.91 3.23 -7.94
N SER A 187 9.50 3.30 -6.73
CA SER A 187 10.71 4.07 -6.46
C SER A 187 11.94 3.39 -7.05
N PRO A 188 12.93 4.14 -7.59
CA PRO A 188 14.22 3.58 -7.99
C PRO A 188 14.99 2.96 -6.82
N GLU A 189 14.63 3.27 -5.57
CA GLU A 189 15.23 2.71 -4.36
C GLU A 189 14.59 1.38 -3.91
N TYR A 190 13.53 0.93 -4.60
CA TYR A 190 12.86 -0.31 -4.28
C TYR A 190 13.77 -1.51 -4.53
N VAL A 191 13.98 -2.32 -3.49
CA VAL A 191 14.66 -3.62 -3.60
C VAL A 191 13.70 -4.71 -3.13
N PRO A 192 13.27 -5.64 -4.00
CA PRO A 192 12.43 -6.77 -3.62
C PRO A 192 13.06 -7.61 -2.50
N ASN A 193 12.24 -8.12 -1.58
CA ASN A 193 12.76 -8.94 -0.47
C ASN A 193 13.50 -10.21 -0.93
N SER A 194 13.15 -10.78 -2.09
CA SER A 194 13.88 -11.91 -2.69
C SER A 194 15.35 -11.56 -3.00
N GLU A 195 15.65 -10.32 -3.35
CA GLU A 195 17.01 -9.84 -3.62
C GLU A 195 17.77 -9.48 -2.33
N LYS A 196 17.06 -8.95 -1.32
CA LYS A 196 17.63 -8.73 0.03
C LYS A 196 18.09 -10.02 0.70
N LEU A 197 17.40 -11.13 0.45
CA LEU A 197 17.79 -12.45 0.96
C LEU A 197 19.00 -13.02 0.19
N ARG A 198 19.07 -12.82 -1.13
CA ARG A 198 20.21 -13.23 -1.97
C ARG A 198 21.53 -12.54 -1.61
N THR A 199 21.47 -11.30 -1.13
CA THR A 199 22.67 -10.52 -0.79
C THR A 199 23.21 -10.82 0.62
N LYS A 200 22.44 -11.51 1.48
CA LYS A 200 22.84 -11.81 2.86
C LYS A 200 23.57 -13.13 3.06
N GLU A 201 23.60 -14.01 2.06
CA GLU A 201 24.25 -15.33 2.18
C GLU A 201 25.12 -15.65 0.96
N PRO A 202 26.45 -15.41 1.01
CA PRO A 202 27.34 -16.15 0.13
C PRO A 202 27.24 -17.62 0.56
N ILE A 203 26.69 -18.47 -0.30
CA ILE A 203 26.69 -19.92 -0.10
C ILE A 203 28.14 -20.32 0.18
N LYS A 204 28.43 -20.77 1.41
CA LYS A 204 29.76 -21.24 1.76
C LYS A 204 30.01 -22.51 0.97
N LYS A 205 31.19 -22.65 0.38
CA LYS A 205 31.57 -23.86 -0.39
C LYS A 205 31.36 -25.15 0.41
N GLU A 206 31.51 -25.07 1.74
CA GLU A 206 31.27 -26.16 2.69
C GLU A 206 29.82 -26.68 2.69
N ASP A 207 28.83 -25.84 2.38
CA ASP A 207 27.42 -26.22 2.33
C ASP A 207 27.07 -26.89 0.99
N VAL A 208 27.79 -26.57 -0.08
CA VAL A 208 27.65 -27.22 -1.40
C VAL A 208 28.23 -28.64 -1.35
N GLU A 209 29.40 -28.81 -0.73
CA GLU A 209 30.10 -30.10 -0.62
C GLU A 209 29.28 -31.12 0.21
N LYS A 210 28.59 -30.67 1.27
CA LYS A 210 27.65 -31.50 2.06
C LYS A 210 26.39 -31.94 1.31
N ILE A 211 26.04 -31.29 0.20
CA ILE A 211 24.90 -31.68 -0.63
C ILE A 211 25.35 -32.69 -1.69
N GLU A 212 26.56 -32.53 -2.23
CA GLU A 212 27.13 -33.48 -3.18
C GLU A 212 27.45 -34.84 -2.55
N ASP A 213 27.93 -34.88 -1.30
CA ASP A 213 28.21 -36.14 -0.62
C ASP A 213 26.95 -36.93 -0.27
N ARG A 214 25.84 -36.26 0.07
CA ARG A 214 24.56 -36.93 0.32
C ARG A 214 23.93 -37.58 -0.92
N ASN A 215 24.31 -37.14 -2.12
CA ASN A 215 23.84 -37.74 -3.37
C ASN A 215 24.74 -38.86 -3.88
N LYS A 216 25.90 -39.11 -3.26
CA LYS A 216 26.78 -40.25 -3.59
C LYS A 216 26.45 -41.51 -2.78
N ASP A 217 25.71 -41.36 -1.69
CA ASP A 217 25.31 -42.47 -0.80
C ASP A 217 23.90 -43.02 -1.08
N ASN A 218 23.27 -42.64 -2.21
CA ASN A 218 22.00 -43.19 -2.71
C ASN A 218 22.19 -43.97 -4.01
#